data_AF-A0A4Q7KNM2-F1
#
_entry.id   AF-A0A4Q7KNM2-F1
#
_cell.length_a   1.000
_cell.length_b   1.000
_cell.length_c   1.000
_cell.angle_alpha   90.00
_cell.angle_beta   90.00
_cell.angle_gamma   90.00
#
_symmetry.space_group_name_H-M   'P 1'
#
loop_
_entity.id
_entity.type
_entity.pdbx_description
1 polymer ?
#
loop_
_entity_poly.entity_id
_entity_poly.type
_entity_poly.pdbx_seq_one_letter_code
_entity_poly.pdbx_strand_id
1 'polypeptide(L)'
;MPWYTLTGTPGAGKTAVLRLLEVRGHADAVYEPTVFFIRNQGFIAPTAARRISLEESLAFEQVHELTYRELGFTLLDVPAGSLDERVDLIESFTVAGRGARRSASGG
;
A
#
# COMPACT_ATOMS: atom_id res chain seq x y z
N MET A 1 3.34 15.30 -15.65
CA MET A 1 2.16 14.45 -15.90
C MET A 1 1.30 14.46 -14.64
N PRO A 2 -0.03 14.55 -14.74
CA PRO A 2 -0.90 14.51 -13.57
C PRO A 2 -0.90 13.13 -12.91
N TRP A 3 -0.92 13.09 -11.58
CA TRP A 3 -1.04 11.87 -10.78
C TRP A 3 -2.51 11.61 -10.45
N TYR A 4 -2.93 10.36 -10.59
CA TYR A 4 -4.30 9.93 -10.29
C TYR A 4 -4.29 8.88 -9.18
N THR A 5 -5.21 9.00 -8.22
CA THR A 5 -5.43 7.98 -7.19
C THR A 5 -6.63 7.12 -7.58
N LEU A 6 -6.43 5.80 -7.70
CA LEU A 6 -7.51 4.84 -7.95
C LEU A 6 -8.01 4.26 -6.61
N THR A 7 -9.24 4.58 -6.23
CA THR A 7 -9.89 4.08 -5.01
C THR A 7 -11.23 3.38 -5.31
N GLY A 8 -11.77 2.64 -4.34
CA GLY A 8 -12.94 1.78 -4.53
C GLY A 8 -13.01 0.69 -3.47
N THR A 9 -14.15 -0.02 -3.39
CA THR A 9 -14.36 -1.05 -2.36
C THR A 9 -13.35 -2.19 -2.48
N PRO A 10 -13.10 -2.91 -1.38
CA PRO A 10 -12.31 -4.13 -1.45
C PRO A 10 -12.90 -5.12 -2.45
N GLY A 11 -12.06 -5.78 -3.24
CA GLY A 11 -12.52 -6.70 -4.28
C GLY A 11 -13.08 -6.05 -5.56
N ALA A 12 -13.20 -4.72 -5.65
CA ALA A 12 -13.74 -4.02 -6.84
C ALA A 12 -12.84 -4.09 -8.10
N GLY A 13 -11.74 -4.85 -8.08
CA GLY A 13 -10.87 -5.02 -9.24
C GLY A 13 -9.90 -3.88 -9.52
N LYS A 14 -9.70 -2.93 -8.59
CA LYS A 14 -8.75 -1.79 -8.76
C LYS A 14 -7.38 -2.22 -9.27
N THR A 15 -6.84 -3.27 -8.67
CA THR A 15 -5.52 -3.77 -9.06
C THR A 15 -5.51 -4.41 -10.45
N ALA A 16 -6.61 -5.04 -10.87
CA ALA A 16 -6.78 -5.52 -12.24
C ALA A 16 -6.84 -4.37 -13.25
N VAL A 17 -7.50 -3.26 -12.89
CA VAL A 17 -7.52 -2.03 -13.69
C VAL A 17 -6.10 -1.46 -13.84
N LEU A 18 -5.33 -1.34 -12.74
CA LEU A 18 -3.94 -0.86 -12.79
C LEU A 18 -3.07 -1.74 -13.70
N ARG A 19 -3.19 -3.06 -13.58
CA ARG A 19 -2.41 -3.99 -14.41
C ARG A 19 -2.78 -3.92 -15.88
N LEU A 20 -4.06 -3.71 -16.21
CA LEU A 20 -4.48 -3.51 -17.59
C LEU A 20 -3.99 -2.17 -18.16
N LEU A 21 -3.96 -1.11 -17.34
CA LEU A 21 -3.37 0.17 -17.73
C LEU A 21 -1.87 0.03 -18.03
N GLU A 22 -1.15 -0.77 -17.25
CA GLU A 22 0.26 -1.09 -17.46
C GLU A 22 0.47 -1.82 -18.79
N VAL A 23 -0.27 -2.91 -19.02
CA VAL A 23 -0.24 -3.67 -20.28
C VAL A 23 -0.56 -2.79 -21.50
N ARG A 24 -1.36 -1.73 -21.33
CA ARG A 24 -1.71 -0.77 -22.37
C ARG A 24 -0.69 0.36 -22.56
N GLY A 25 0.42 0.36 -21.82
CA GLY A 25 1.50 1.34 -21.95
C GLY A 25 1.30 2.60 -21.09
N HIS A 26 0.50 2.53 -20.02
CA HIS A 26 0.32 3.63 -19.05
C HIS A 26 1.15 3.46 -17.76
N ALA A 27 2.18 2.60 -17.77
CA ALA A 27 2.93 2.16 -16.59
C ALA A 27 3.90 3.20 -16.01
N ASP A 28 4.56 3.98 -16.86
CA ASP A 28 5.83 4.63 -16.49
C ASP A 28 5.71 5.88 -15.61
N ALA A 29 4.50 6.28 -15.20
CA ALA A 29 4.32 7.50 -14.40
C ALA A 29 3.11 7.51 -13.46
N VAL A 30 2.31 6.43 -13.39
CA VAL A 30 0.95 6.52 -12.83
C VAL A 30 0.81 5.82 -11.47
N TYR A 31 1.68 4.88 -11.10
CA TYR A 31 1.59 4.17 -9.82
C TYR A 31 2.93 3.60 -9.32
N GLU A 32 3.13 3.61 -8.01
CA GLU A 32 4.30 3.06 -7.33
C GLU A 32 4.02 1.61 -6.90
N PRO A 33 4.78 0.60 -7.39
CA PRO A 33 4.57 -0.82 -7.04
C PRO A 33 5.03 -1.18 -5.63
N THR A 34 5.81 -0.30 -4.99
CA THR A 34 6.22 -0.44 -3.59
C THR A 34 5.20 0.24 -2.68
N VAL A 35 4.54 -0.52 -1.82
CA VAL A 35 3.49 0.02 -0.93
C VAL A 35 3.78 -0.31 0.52
N PHE A 36 3.50 0.63 1.42
CA PHE A 36 3.50 0.35 2.86
C PHE A 36 2.29 -0.50 3.22
N PHE A 37 2.54 -1.66 3.84
CA PHE A 37 1.50 -2.55 4.32
C PHE A 37 1.37 -2.43 5.84
N ILE A 38 0.34 -1.70 6.27
CA ILE A 38 0.11 -1.39 7.69
C ILE A 38 -0.62 -2.57 8.35
N ARG A 39 0.07 -3.30 9.24
CA ARG A 39 -0.49 -4.44 9.98
C ARG A 39 -1.54 -4.00 11.00
N ASN A 40 -2.54 -4.83 11.25
CA ASN A 40 -3.55 -4.63 12.30
C ASN A 40 -2.89 -4.47 13.70
N GLN A 41 -3.50 -3.67 14.58
CA GLN A 41 -2.99 -3.41 15.93
C GLN A 41 -3.30 -4.51 16.96
N GLY A 42 -3.98 -5.59 16.55
CA GLY A 42 -4.48 -6.65 17.42
C GLY A 42 -5.79 -6.29 18.15
N PHE A 43 -6.34 -5.10 17.89
CA PHE A 43 -7.64 -4.68 18.43
C PHE A 43 -8.33 -3.71 17.47
N ILE A 44 -9.66 -3.66 17.55
CA ILE A 44 -10.48 -2.66 16.84
C ILE A 44 -11.28 -1.90 17.90
N ALA A 45 -11.01 -0.60 18.04
CA ALA A 45 -11.84 0.28 18.85
C ALA A 45 -13.22 0.45 18.17
N PRO A 46 -14.33 0.07 18.82
CA PRO A 46 -15.66 0.25 18.25
C PRO A 46 -15.92 1.75 18.06
N THR A 47 -16.16 2.16 16.82
CA THR A 47 -16.53 3.54 16.50
C THR A 47 -17.72 3.50 15.55
N ALA A 48 -18.50 4.58 15.46
CA ALA A 48 -19.63 4.63 14.53
C ALA A 48 -19.26 4.29 13.08
N ALA A 49 -17.99 4.51 12.70
CA ALA A 49 -17.43 4.21 11.38
C ALA A 49 -16.83 2.79 11.25
N ARG A 50 -16.50 2.10 12.35
CA ARG A 50 -15.89 0.75 12.33
C ARG A 50 -16.86 -0.26 12.92
N ARG A 51 -17.64 -0.89 12.03
CA ARG A 51 -18.63 -1.93 12.37
C ARG A 51 -18.12 -3.36 12.09
N ILE A 52 -16.84 -3.52 11.73
CA ILE A 52 -16.23 -4.83 11.48
C ILE A 52 -15.64 -5.39 12.78
N SER A 53 -15.74 -6.69 12.96
CA SER A 53 -15.06 -7.41 14.05
C SER A 53 -13.54 -7.46 13.83
N LEU A 54 -12.80 -7.79 14.88
CA LEU A 54 -11.36 -8.04 14.78
C LEU A 54 -11.06 -9.21 13.83
N GLU A 55 -11.85 -10.29 13.92
CA GLU A 55 -11.71 -11.47 13.07
C GLU A 55 -11.88 -11.11 11.58
N GLU A 56 -12.95 -10.39 11.24
CA GLU A 56 -13.17 -9.91 9.87
C GLU A 56 -12.04 -9.00 9.40
N SER A 57 -11.50 -8.14 10.28
CA SER A 57 -10.36 -7.28 9.94
C SER A 57 -9.07 -8.09 9.66
N LEU A 58 -8.84 -9.18 10.38
CA LEU A 58 -7.66 -10.05 10.17
C LEU A 58 -7.82 -10.88 8.89
N ALA A 59 -9.01 -11.43 8.64
CA ALA A 59 -9.32 -12.11 7.38
C ALA A 59 -9.12 -11.17 6.18
N PHE A 60 -9.55 -9.92 6.34
CA PHE A 60 -9.37 -8.88 5.34
C PHE A 60 -7.90 -8.57 5.06
N GLU A 61 -7.08 -8.45 6.12
CA GLU A 61 -5.64 -8.24 6.00
C GLU A 61 -4.97 -9.35 5.19
N GLN A 62 -5.28 -10.63 5.49
CA GLN A 62 -4.70 -11.79 4.80
C GLN A 62 -5.04 -11.78 3.31
N VAL A 63 -6.30 -11.56 2.96
CA VAL A 63 -6.74 -11.49 1.56
C VAL A 63 -6.05 -10.33 0.83
N HIS A 64 -5.91 -9.18 1.48
CA HIS A 64 -5.20 -8.03 0.90
C HIS A 64 -3.73 -8.32 0.65
N GLU A 65 -3.04 -8.91 1.62
CA GLU A 65 -1.63 -9.26 1.48
C GLU A 65 -1.41 -10.23 0.30
N LEU A 66 -2.16 -11.33 0.26
CA LEU A 66 -2.07 -12.32 -0.81
C LEU A 66 -2.31 -11.69 -2.17
N THR A 67 -3.39 -10.90 -2.30
CA THR A 67 -3.75 -10.23 -3.55
C THR A 67 -2.62 -9.32 -4.04
N TYR A 68 -2.02 -8.52 -3.16
CA TYR A 68 -0.94 -7.62 -3.57
C TYR A 68 0.32 -8.38 -3.98
N ARG A 69 0.69 -9.44 -3.23
CA ARG A 69 1.85 -10.29 -3.56
C ARG A 69 1.66 -11.01 -4.91
N GLU A 70 0.49 -11.62 -5.15
CA GLU A 70 0.15 -12.28 -6.42
C GLU A 70 0.18 -11.32 -7.62
N LEU A 71 -0.11 -10.04 -7.36
CA LEU A 71 -0.10 -9.01 -8.39
C LEU A 71 1.27 -8.36 -8.60
N GLY A 72 2.30 -8.81 -7.86
CA GLY A 72 3.69 -8.39 -8.04
C GLY A 72 4.09 -7.14 -7.25
N PHE A 73 3.26 -6.70 -6.29
CA PHE A 73 3.61 -5.55 -5.44
C PHE A 73 4.71 -5.91 -4.45
N THR A 74 5.59 -4.95 -4.19
CA THR A 74 6.55 -5.04 -3.09
C THR A 74 5.91 -4.42 -1.85
N LEU A 75 5.64 -5.26 -0.84
CA LEU A 75 5.07 -4.81 0.42
C LEU A 75 6.20 -4.43 1.40
N LEU A 76 6.19 -3.18 1.85
CA LEU A 76 6.99 -2.72 2.99
C LEU A 76 6.15 -2.86 4.25
N ASP A 77 6.39 -3.92 5.02
CA ASP A 77 5.66 -4.20 6.24
C ASP A 77 5.87 -3.12 7.30
N VAL A 78 4.77 -2.60 7.84
CA VAL A 78 4.75 -1.70 9.00
C VAL A 78 3.99 -2.41 10.14
N PRO A 79 4.71 -3.00 11.12
CA PRO A 79 4.14 -3.89 12.13
C PRO A 79 3.23 -3.14 13.12
N ALA A 80 2.49 -3.93 13.92
CA ALA A 80 1.82 -3.43 15.12
C ALA A 80 2.80 -2.70 16.05
N GLY A 81 2.35 -1.59 16.62
CA GLY A 81 3.22 -0.68 17.36
C GLY A 81 2.56 0.68 17.60
N SER A 82 3.24 1.52 18.37
CA SER A 82 2.83 2.91 18.60
C SER A 82 2.77 3.68 17.28
N LEU A 83 2.03 4.80 17.26
CA LEU A 83 1.96 5.64 16.08
C LEU A 83 3.33 6.18 15.69
N ASP A 84 4.12 6.62 16.66
CA ASP A 84 5.45 7.19 16.45
C ASP A 84 6.41 6.17 15.84
N GLU A 85 6.48 4.94 16.37
CA GLU A 85 7.32 3.87 15.81
C GLU A 85 6.98 3.56 14.35
N ARG A 86 5.68 3.60 14.00
CA ARG A 86 5.23 3.36 12.62
C ARG A 86 5.62 4.50 11.69
N VAL A 87 5.50 5.75 12.17
CA VAL A 87 5.89 6.93 11.41
C VAL A 87 7.39 6.93 11.18
N ASP A 88 8.21 6.70 12.21
CA ASP A 88 9.67 6.64 12.13
C ASP A 88 10.12 5.59 11.10
N LEU A 89 9.49 4.42 11.11
CA LEU A 89 9.76 3.36 10.14
C LEU A 89 9.43 3.81 8.71
N ILE A 90 8.25 4.38 8.47
CA ILE A 90 7.85 4.88 7.15
C ILE A 90 8.84 5.96 6.67
N GLU A 91 9.21 6.89 7.54
CA GLU A 91 10.15 7.95 7.22
C GLU A 91 11.52 7.40 6.79
N SER A 92 12.01 6.36 7.48
CA SER A 92 13.28 5.71 7.14
C SER A 92 13.31 5.18 5.69
N PHE A 93 12.20 4.64 5.18
CA PHE A 93 12.08 4.18 3.80
C PHE A 93 12.01 5.34 2.80
N THR A 94 11.34 6.44 3.15
CA THR A 94 11.19 7.60 2.25
C THR A 94 12.49 8.41 2.10
N VAL A 95 13.30 8.51 3.16
CA VAL A 95 14.60 9.19 3.11
C VAL A 95 15.58 8.40 2.24
N ALA A 96 15.59 7.07 2.35
CA ALA A 96 16.40 6.19 1.49
C ALA A 96 16.00 6.30 0.00
N GLY A 97 14.70 6.35 -0.31
CA GLY A 97 14.19 6.46 -1.68
C GLY A 97 14.47 7.81 -2.36
N ARG A 98 14.52 8.92 -1.60
CA ARG A 98 14.88 10.25 -2.12
C ARG A 98 16.34 10.34 -2.56
N GLY A 99 17.25 9.60 -1.93
CA GLY A 99 18.66 9.53 -2.33
C GLY A 99 18.87 8.88 -3.69
N ALA A 100 18.19 7.76 -3.94
CA ALA A 100 18.33 6.98 -5.18
C ALA A 100 17.77 7.68 -6.43
N ARG A 101 16.68 8.45 -6.30
CA ARG A 101 16.11 9.23 -7.44
C ARG A 101 16.99 10.41 -7.88
N ARG A 102 17.83 10.99 -7.01
CA ARG A 102 18.72 12.11 -7.39
C ARG A 102 19.92 11.66 -8.22
N SER A 103 20.34 10.41 -8.12
CA SER A 103 21.44 9.84 -8.92
C SER A 103 21.02 9.42 -10.33
N ALA A 104 19.72 9.22 -10.58
CA ALA A 104 19.19 8.79 -11.88
C ALA A 104 18.85 9.95 -12.84
N SER A 105 18.95 11.20 -12.41
CA SER A 105 18.69 12.40 -13.24
C SER A 105 19.97 13.20 -13.58
N GLY A 106 21.15 12.59 -13.46
CA GLY A 106 22.45 13.23 -13.66
C GLY A 106 23.32 12.59 -14.75
N GLY A 107 22.73 12.00 -15.79
CA GLY A 107 23.42 11.42 -16.94
C GLY A 107 22.90 11.98 -18.26
#